data_AF-A0A958FWR2-F1
#
_entry.id   AF-A0A958FWR2-F1
#
_cell.length_a   1.000
_cell.length_b   1.000
_cell.length_c   1.000
_cell.angle_alpha   90.00
_cell.angle_beta   90.00
_cell.angle_gamma   90.00
#
_symmetry.space_group_name_H-M   'P 1'
#
loop_
_entity.id
_entity.type
_entity.pdbx_description
1 polymer ?
#
loop_
_entity_poly.entity_id
_entity_poly.type
_entity_poly.pdbx_seq_one_letter_code
_entity_poly.pdbx_strand_id
1 'polypeptide(L)'
;GNWLGQLGHNSKVAQLELVIDSDGDGYSDQLEAEQGTDLQDPNLYPARPKSKMILRFRGFDDDYDGFSNEDEIALGTDPARADSDGDHLPDGIEILMGVDPRNPNDLLNDSDGDGLSDEFESGLGTALNHADTDKDGVRDDLEIILGTNPLGNDTDRDGVLDGREVELGADPTVKDY
;
A
#
# COMPACT_ATOMS: atom_id res chain seq x y z
N GLY A 1 -45.17 -21.62 -5.36
CA GLY A 1 -45.12 -21.16 -3.96
C GLY A 1 -44.08 -21.97 -3.23
N ASN A 2 -43.07 -21.28 -2.70
CA ASN A 2 -42.04 -21.70 -1.76
C ASN A 2 -41.31 -23.03 -1.97
N TRP A 3 -40.06 -22.89 -2.42
CA TRP A 3 -38.94 -23.68 -1.91
C TRP A 3 -37.86 -22.69 -1.50
N LEU A 4 -37.36 -22.80 -0.26
CA LEU A 4 -35.95 -22.60 0.11
C LEU A 4 -35.84 -22.90 1.62
N GLY A 5 -35.57 -24.16 1.90
CA GLY A 5 -35.02 -24.61 3.18
C GLY A 5 -33.50 -24.61 3.09
N GLN A 6 -32.89 -24.03 4.12
CA GLN A 6 -31.52 -24.17 4.61
C GLN A 6 -30.54 -25.04 3.79
N LEU A 7 -29.41 -24.41 3.41
CA LEU A 7 -28.12 -25.08 3.33
C LEU A 7 -27.10 -24.22 4.09
N GLY A 8 -26.71 -24.69 5.27
CA GLY A 8 -25.39 -24.41 5.80
C GLY A 8 -24.41 -25.40 5.17
N HIS A 9 -23.25 -24.88 4.76
CA HIS A 9 -21.90 -25.48 4.80
C HIS A 9 -21.03 -24.89 3.68
N ASN A 10 -19.93 -24.28 4.11
CA ASN A 10 -18.64 -24.14 3.43
C ASN A 10 -18.63 -23.62 1.99
N SER A 11 -18.24 -22.36 1.84
CA SER A 11 -17.13 -21.93 0.97
C SER A 11 -16.80 -20.48 1.30
N LYS A 12 -15.76 -20.23 2.11
CA LYS A 12 -15.13 -18.90 2.20
C LYS A 12 -14.48 -18.49 0.85
N VAL A 13 -14.47 -19.38 -0.13
CA VAL A 13 -13.85 -19.23 -1.47
C VAL A 13 -14.88 -18.78 -2.53
N ALA A 14 -15.92 -18.04 -2.15
CA ALA A 14 -16.99 -17.66 -3.08
C ALA A 14 -17.47 -16.22 -2.89
N GLN A 15 -16.56 -15.30 -2.64
CA GLN A 15 -16.78 -13.87 -2.87
C GLN A 15 -15.79 -13.38 -3.92
N LEU A 16 -16.00 -13.87 -5.14
CA LEU A 16 -15.71 -13.10 -6.37
C LEU A 16 -16.74 -11.97 -6.46
N GLU A 17 -16.83 -11.13 -5.43
CA GLU A 17 -17.44 -9.82 -5.62
C GLU A 17 -16.41 -9.06 -6.47
N LEU A 18 -16.85 -8.54 -7.61
CA LEU A 18 -16.08 -7.52 -8.31
C LEU A 18 -15.85 -6.43 -7.27
N VAL A 19 -14.62 -6.32 -6.80
CA VAL A 19 -14.14 -5.13 -6.14
C VAL A 19 -14.29 -4.05 -7.20
N ILE A 20 -15.25 -3.15 -6.97
CA ILE A 20 -15.46 -2.02 -7.87
C ILE A 20 -14.29 -1.09 -7.57
N ASP A 21 -13.53 -0.77 -8.61
CA ASP A 21 -12.44 0.18 -8.62
C ASP A 21 -12.75 1.11 -9.80
N SER A 22 -13.33 2.26 -9.47
CA SER A 22 -13.97 3.15 -10.42
C SER A 22 -12.97 3.99 -11.21
N ASP A 23 -11.83 4.34 -10.61
CA ASP A 23 -10.78 5.13 -11.24
C ASP A 23 -9.58 4.30 -11.69
N GLY A 24 -9.52 3.03 -11.30
CA GLY A 24 -8.50 2.08 -11.71
C GLY A 24 -7.19 2.26 -10.95
N ASP A 25 -7.24 2.83 -9.75
CA ASP A 25 -6.06 3.15 -8.93
C ASP A 25 -5.59 1.98 -8.05
N GLY A 26 -6.30 0.85 -8.11
CA GLY A 26 -6.01 -0.37 -7.36
C GLY A 26 -6.75 -0.45 -6.02
N TYR A 27 -7.38 0.63 -5.56
CA TYR A 27 -8.21 0.64 -4.36
C TYR A 27 -9.68 0.42 -4.71
N SER A 28 -10.39 -0.21 -3.77
CA SER A 28 -11.82 -0.44 -3.95
C SER A 28 -12.62 0.81 -3.65
N ASP A 29 -13.68 1.06 -4.42
CA ASP A 29 -14.68 2.09 -4.15
C ASP A 29 -15.21 2.00 -2.69
N GLN A 30 -15.26 0.77 -2.15
CA GLN A 30 -15.67 0.56 -0.77
C GLN A 30 -14.64 1.12 0.20
N LEU A 31 -13.36 0.78 0.04
CA LEU A 31 -12.27 1.24 0.89
C LEU A 31 -12.12 2.76 0.79
N GLU A 32 -12.16 3.31 -0.41
CA GLU A 32 -12.13 4.74 -0.64
C GLU A 32 -13.31 5.46 0.02
N ALA A 33 -14.54 4.93 -0.11
CA ALA A 33 -15.71 5.49 0.56
C ALA A 33 -15.61 5.39 2.10
N GLU A 34 -14.97 4.34 2.63
CA GLU A 34 -14.71 4.18 4.06
C GLU A 34 -13.68 5.18 4.58
N GLN A 35 -12.67 5.51 3.78
CA GLN A 35 -11.60 6.47 4.13
C GLN A 35 -11.93 7.92 3.73
N GLY A 36 -12.97 8.12 2.92
CA GLY A 36 -13.43 9.42 2.47
C GLY A 36 -12.62 10.03 1.33
N THR A 37 -11.99 9.20 0.50
CA THR A 37 -11.34 9.62 -0.75
C THR A 37 -12.34 9.66 -1.92
N ASP A 38 -11.93 10.25 -3.05
CA ASP A 38 -12.81 10.44 -4.21
C ASP A 38 -12.69 9.26 -5.17
N LEU A 39 -13.78 8.49 -5.29
CA LEU A 39 -13.93 7.27 -6.11
C LEU A 39 -13.67 7.43 -7.63
N GLN A 40 -13.18 8.58 -8.05
CA GLN A 40 -13.00 8.98 -9.45
C GLN A 40 -11.67 9.72 -9.66
N ASP A 41 -10.89 9.92 -8.60
CA ASP A 41 -9.61 10.61 -8.64
C ASP A 41 -8.49 9.59 -8.48
N PRO A 42 -7.90 9.10 -9.58
CA PRO A 42 -6.92 8.00 -9.56
C PRO A 42 -5.59 8.34 -8.88
N ASN A 43 -5.46 9.56 -8.37
CA ASN A 43 -4.30 10.06 -7.65
C ASN A 43 -4.63 10.40 -6.18
N LEU A 44 -5.86 10.10 -5.71
CA LEU A 44 -6.30 10.37 -4.35
C LEU A 44 -6.50 9.07 -3.56
N TYR A 45 -5.38 8.54 -3.10
CA TYR A 45 -5.34 7.24 -2.47
C TYR A 45 -5.89 7.26 -1.04
N PRO A 46 -6.60 6.19 -0.61
CA PRO A 46 -6.94 6.00 0.78
C PRO A 46 -5.69 5.95 1.66
N ALA A 47 -5.85 6.30 2.94
CA ALA A 47 -4.74 6.25 3.88
C ALA A 47 -4.12 4.83 3.91
N ARG A 48 -2.78 4.79 4.00
CA ARG A 48 -1.97 3.57 4.00
C ARG A 48 -2.65 2.46 4.82
N PRO A 49 -2.85 1.27 4.25
CA PRO A 49 -3.56 0.21 4.92
C PRO A 49 -2.91 -0.06 6.28
N LYS A 50 -3.73 -0.14 7.33
CA LYS A 50 -3.29 -0.44 8.70
C LYS A 50 -2.97 -1.93 8.82
N SER A 51 -2.06 -2.41 7.98
CA SER A 51 -1.62 -3.79 7.96
C SER A 51 -0.88 -4.07 9.25
N LYS A 52 -1.33 -5.08 9.99
CA LYS A 52 -0.77 -5.43 11.29
C LYS A 52 0.53 -6.23 11.18
N MET A 53 1.19 -6.23 10.02
CA MET A 53 2.18 -7.25 9.71
C MET A 53 3.44 -6.72 9.01
N ILE A 54 4.55 -7.23 9.55
CA ILE A 54 5.97 -7.12 9.23
C ILE A 54 6.54 -5.71 9.02
N LEU A 55 6.50 -4.92 10.09
CA LEU A 55 7.63 -4.02 10.34
C LEU A 55 8.86 -4.88 10.66
N ARG A 56 9.81 -4.93 9.72
CA ARG A 56 11.21 -5.30 10.02
C ARG A 56 11.87 -4.35 11.02
N PHE A 57 11.20 -3.27 11.39
CA PHE A 57 11.61 -2.29 12.37
C PHE A 57 10.96 -2.55 13.73
N ARG A 58 11.77 -2.51 14.79
CA ARG A 58 11.30 -2.67 16.16
C ARG A 58 10.69 -1.35 16.62
N GLY A 59 9.37 -1.17 16.50
CA GLY A 59 8.74 0.07 16.98
C GLY A 59 7.24 0.14 16.72
N PHE A 60 6.62 1.18 17.25
CA PHE A 60 5.36 1.69 16.72
C PHE A 60 5.71 2.56 15.51
N ASP A 61 4.85 2.52 14.50
CA ASP A 61 4.86 3.32 13.28
C ASP A 61 3.41 3.80 13.15
N ASP A 62 3.19 5.07 13.50
CA ASP A 62 1.84 5.64 13.72
C ASP A 62 1.19 6.11 12.41
N ASP A 63 1.98 6.43 11.39
CA ASP A 63 1.52 6.86 10.06
C ASP A 63 1.79 5.87 8.93
N TYR A 64 2.47 4.76 9.23
CA TYR A 64 2.69 3.60 8.37
C TYR A 64 3.59 3.90 7.16
N ASP A 65 4.56 4.78 7.34
CA ASP A 65 5.50 5.14 6.28
C ASP A 65 6.71 4.19 6.16
N GLY A 66 6.80 3.21 7.06
CA GLY A 66 7.90 2.25 7.12
C GLY A 66 9.08 2.71 7.98
N PHE A 67 8.97 3.87 8.63
CA PHE A 67 9.90 4.41 9.60
C PHE A 67 9.31 4.37 11.01
N SER A 68 10.14 4.18 12.04
CA SER A 68 9.61 3.98 13.39
C SER A 68 9.49 5.30 14.15
N ASN A 69 8.46 5.47 14.97
CA ASN A 69 8.26 6.68 15.79
C ASN A 69 9.50 7.06 16.62
N GLU A 70 10.27 6.06 17.09
CA GLU A 70 11.50 6.32 17.83
C GLU A 70 12.60 6.90 16.93
N ASP A 71 12.77 6.33 15.74
CA ASP A 71 13.76 6.79 14.76
C ASP A 71 13.34 8.14 14.15
N GLU A 72 12.05 8.35 13.93
CA GLU A 72 11.47 9.61 13.48
C GLU A 72 11.75 10.75 14.46
N ILE A 73 11.45 10.55 15.74
CA ILE A 73 11.78 11.52 16.79
C ILE A 73 13.30 11.79 16.82
N ALA A 74 14.12 10.77 16.58
CA ALA A 74 15.58 10.89 16.58
C ALA A 74 16.11 11.71 15.39
N LEU A 75 15.49 11.60 14.21
CA LEU A 75 15.79 12.41 13.03
C LEU A 75 15.05 13.76 13.02
N GLY A 76 14.04 13.90 13.89
CA GLY A 76 13.21 15.08 14.04
C GLY A 76 12.16 15.24 12.94
N THR A 77 11.76 14.14 12.32
CA THR A 77 10.52 14.03 11.54
C THR A 77 9.30 13.94 12.48
N ASP A 78 8.08 13.97 11.94
CA ASP A 78 6.82 13.95 12.70
C ASP A 78 6.18 12.55 12.65
N PRO A 79 6.17 11.76 13.75
CA PRO A 79 5.65 10.39 13.79
C PRO A 79 4.19 10.16 13.42
N ALA A 80 3.45 11.20 13.09
CA ALA A 80 2.06 11.13 12.70
C ALA A 80 1.84 11.65 11.27
N ARG A 81 2.91 11.88 10.53
CA ARG A 81 2.92 12.40 9.17
C ARG A 81 3.94 11.61 8.35
N ALA A 82 3.42 10.72 7.52
CA ALA A 82 4.23 9.92 6.62
C ALA A 82 5.14 10.76 5.70
N ASP A 83 4.83 12.03 5.46
CA ASP A 83 5.64 13.01 4.72
C ASP A 83 5.82 14.27 5.59
N SER A 84 6.98 14.35 6.25
CA SER A 84 7.28 15.38 7.24
C SER A 84 7.55 16.75 6.65
N ASP A 85 8.15 16.82 5.46
CA ASP A 85 8.58 18.07 4.85
C ASP A 85 7.65 18.58 3.74
N GLY A 86 6.73 17.74 3.29
CA GLY A 86 5.64 18.04 2.37
C GLY A 86 6.04 17.97 0.90
N ASP A 87 7.01 17.12 0.56
CA ASP A 87 7.53 16.99 -0.81
C ASP A 87 6.92 15.82 -1.62
N HIS A 88 6.00 15.07 -0.99
CA HIS A 88 5.28 13.89 -1.48
C HIS A 88 6.05 12.55 -1.42
N LEU A 89 7.28 12.55 -0.94
CA LEU A 89 7.99 11.31 -0.61
C LEU A 89 7.75 10.98 0.88
N PRO A 90 7.51 9.70 1.22
CA PRO A 90 7.35 9.30 2.61
C PRO A 90 8.69 9.24 3.36
N ASP A 91 8.76 9.63 4.64
CA ASP A 91 10.03 9.74 5.38
C ASP A 91 10.78 8.39 5.38
N GLY A 92 10.07 7.27 5.57
CA GLY A 92 10.64 5.92 5.50
C GLY A 92 11.23 5.55 4.14
N ILE A 93 10.60 5.98 3.06
CA ILE A 93 11.09 5.79 1.69
C ILE A 93 12.28 6.72 1.41
N GLU A 94 12.22 7.96 1.86
CA GLU A 94 13.32 8.91 1.77
C GLU A 94 14.59 8.39 2.44
N ILE A 95 14.46 7.80 3.62
CA ILE A 95 15.56 7.14 4.32
C ILE A 95 16.09 5.92 3.54
N LEU A 96 15.21 5.14 2.92
CA LEU A 96 15.62 3.99 2.08
C LEU A 96 16.40 4.45 0.84
N MET A 97 16.00 5.58 0.26
CA MET A 97 16.61 6.19 -0.92
C MET A 97 17.87 7.01 -0.60
N GLY A 98 18.05 7.38 0.67
CA GLY A 98 19.18 8.18 1.14
C GLY A 98 19.03 9.68 0.88
N VAL A 99 17.80 10.17 0.82
CA VAL A 99 17.45 11.61 0.80
C VAL A 99 17.09 12.09 2.22
N ASP A 100 16.89 13.40 2.41
CA ASP A 100 16.70 14.00 3.75
C ASP A 100 15.22 14.33 3.98
N PRO A 101 14.50 13.62 4.88
CA PRO A 101 13.05 13.74 5.10
C PRO A 101 12.59 15.03 5.81
N ARG A 102 13.42 16.06 5.68
CA ARG A 102 13.26 17.37 6.31
C ARG A 102 13.60 18.49 5.34
N ASN A 103 13.98 18.15 4.12
CA ASN A 103 14.45 19.06 3.12
C ASN A 103 13.55 18.97 1.87
N PRO A 104 12.49 19.80 1.78
CA PRO A 104 11.49 19.67 0.70
C PRO A 104 11.98 20.23 -0.64
N ASN A 105 13.30 20.36 -0.81
CA ASN A 105 13.95 20.88 -2.01
C ASN A 105 14.96 19.87 -2.60
N ASP A 106 15.12 18.69 -2.03
CA ASP A 106 15.78 17.58 -2.73
C ASP A 106 14.81 16.78 -3.63
N LEU A 107 13.54 17.22 -3.70
CA LEU A 107 12.55 17.00 -4.77
C LEU A 107 13.04 16.11 -5.90
N LEU A 108 12.62 14.87 -5.82
CA LEU A 108 12.75 13.92 -6.91
C LEU A 108 11.46 13.95 -7.74
N ASN A 109 11.58 13.64 -9.04
CA ASN A 109 10.40 13.52 -9.87
C ASN A 109 9.66 12.25 -9.44
N ASP A 110 8.37 12.35 -9.18
CA ASP A 110 7.45 11.24 -8.88
C ASP A 110 6.27 11.42 -9.85
N SER A 111 6.28 10.64 -10.92
CA SER A 111 5.42 10.87 -12.09
C SER A 111 4.01 10.31 -11.94
N ASP A 112 3.78 9.34 -11.07
CA ASP A 112 2.47 8.77 -10.76
C ASP A 112 1.96 9.05 -9.34
N GLY A 113 2.78 9.69 -8.49
CA GLY A 113 2.35 10.09 -7.14
C GLY A 113 2.29 8.90 -6.18
N ASP A 114 3.03 7.84 -6.47
CA ASP A 114 3.12 6.68 -5.62
C ASP A 114 4.13 6.86 -4.47
N GLY A 115 4.84 7.99 -4.40
CA GLY A 115 5.80 8.25 -3.33
C GLY A 115 7.17 7.60 -3.56
N LEU A 116 7.38 6.93 -4.70
CA LEU A 116 8.69 6.58 -5.22
C LEU A 116 9.10 7.60 -6.29
N SER A 117 10.37 8.00 -6.27
CA SER A 117 10.87 8.80 -7.38
C SER A 117 11.06 7.98 -8.66
N ASP A 118 10.90 8.61 -9.82
CA ASP A 118 11.20 8.05 -11.15
C ASP A 118 12.60 7.39 -11.24
N GLU A 119 13.60 7.96 -10.55
CA GLU A 119 14.96 7.40 -10.55
C GLU A 119 15.01 6.07 -9.79
N PHE A 120 14.32 6.02 -8.65
CA PHE A 120 14.24 4.83 -7.81
C PHE A 120 13.39 3.74 -8.47
N GLU A 121 12.24 4.11 -9.01
CA GLU A 121 11.35 3.24 -9.78
C GLU A 121 12.09 2.61 -10.98
N SER A 122 12.82 3.42 -11.76
CA SER A 122 13.65 2.93 -12.86
C SER A 122 14.70 1.90 -12.41
N GLY A 123 15.21 2.05 -11.18
CA GLY A 123 16.11 1.11 -10.53
C GLY A 123 15.43 -0.21 -10.10
N LEU A 124 14.17 -0.15 -9.68
CA LEU A 124 13.36 -1.31 -9.31
C LEU A 124 12.76 -2.02 -10.53
N GLY A 125 12.54 -1.29 -11.61
CA GLY A 125 11.83 -1.75 -12.81
C GLY A 125 10.32 -1.57 -12.73
N THR A 126 9.83 -0.77 -11.79
CA THR A 126 8.42 -0.36 -11.69
C THR A 126 8.08 0.66 -12.78
N ALA A 127 6.78 0.91 -12.95
CA ALA A 127 6.25 1.73 -14.02
C ALA A 127 6.08 3.18 -13.56
N LEU A 128 6.92 4.07 -14.10
CA LEU A 128 6.96 5.53 -13.87
C LEU A 128 5.65 6.33 -14.07
N ASN A 129 4.54 5.68 -14.34
CA ASN A 129 3.28 6.34 -14.64
C ASN A 129 2.09 5.50 -14.16
N HIS A 130 2.34 4.59 -13.21
CA HIS A 130 1.37 3.68 -12.68
C HIS A 130 1.75 3.23 -11.26
N ALA A 131 1.10 3.85 -10.27
CA ALA A 131 1.40 3.68 -8.85
C ALA A 131 1.34 2.25 -8.31
N ASP A 132 0.66 1.32 -9.00
CA ASP A 132 0.60 -0.13 -8.71
C ASP A 132 1.04 -0.90 -9.97
N THR A 133 2.32 -1.19 -10.10
CA THR A 133 2.90 -1.67 -11.37
C THR A 133 2.29 -3.00 -11.83
N ASP A 134 1.99 -3.90 -10.90
CA ASP A 134 1.52 -5.25 -11.22
C ASP A 134 -0.01 -5.43 -11.16
N LYS A 135 -0.71 -4.40 -10.67
CA LYS A 135 -2.17 -4.24 -10.65
C LYS A 135 -2.86 -5.21 -9.72
N ASP A 136 -2.31 -5.44 -8.54
CA ASP A 136 -2.88 -6.33 -7.55
C ASP A 136 -3.66 -5.63 -6.44
N GLY A 137 -3.61 -4.30 -6.41
CA GLY A 137 -4.28 -3.43 -5.46
C GLY A 137 -3.37 -2.88 -4.35
N VAL A 138 -2.05 -3.05 -4.45
CA VAL A 138 -1.07 -2.39 -3.58
C VAL A 138 -0.17 -1.48 -4.40
N ARG A 139 0.12 -0.28 -3.88
CA ARG A 139 1.06 0.64 -4.53
C ARG A 139 2.51 0.16 -4.39
N ASP A 140 3.37 0.48 -5.36
CA ASP A 140 4.75 -0.02 -5.36
C ASP A 140 5.53 0.45 -4.10
N ASP A 141 5.31 1.68 -3.63
CA ASP A 141 5.88 2.19 -2.38
C ASP A 141 5.48 1.36 -1.14
N LEU A 142 4.20 1.03 -1.06
CA LEU A 142 3.65 0.22 0.02
C LEU A 142 4.14 -1.22 -0.05
N GLU A 143 4.26 -1.78 -1.25
CA GLU A 143 4.80 -3.13 -1.43
C GLU A 143 6.23 -3.26 -0.91
N ILE A 144 7.05 -2.23 -1.12
CA ILE A 144 8.41 -2.17 -0.56
C ILE A 144 8.40 -2.17 0.96
N ILE A 145 7.47 -1.41 1.56
CA ILE A 145 7.31 -1.32 3.02
C ILE A 145 6.79 -2.65 3.60
N LEU A 146 5.82 -3.28 2.93
CA LEU A 146 5.23 -4.57 3.30
C LEU A 146 6.18 -5.75 3.03
N GLY A 147 7.18 -5.55 2.17
CA GLY A 147 8.11 -6.59 1.76
C GLY A 147 7.53 -7.58 0.74
N THR A 148 6.49 -7.16 0.01
CA THR A 148 5.98 -7.84 -1.19
C THR A 148 6.80 -7.46 -2.41
N ASN A 149 6.35 -7.84 -3.60
CA ASN A 149 7.10 -7.66 -4.83
C ASN A 149 6.30 -6.82 -5.85
N PRO A 150 6.71 -5.55 -6.10
CA PRO A 150 5.96 -4.63 -6.96
C PRO A 150 5.90 -4.97 -8.45
N LEU A 151 6.40 -6.14 -8.81
CA LEU A 151 6.40 -6.67 -10.17
C LEU A 151 5.67 -8.01 -10.26
N GLY A 152 4.99 -8.44 -9.19
CA GLY A 152 4.34 -9.74 -9.13
C GLY A 152 3.31 -9.85 -8.01
N ASN A 153 2.06 -9.83 -8.45
CA ASN A 153 0.79 -9.80 -7.73
C ASN A 153 0.44 -10.93 -6.73
N ASP A 154 1.37 -11.80 -6.37
CA ASP A 154 1.17 -12.94 -5.45
C ASP A 154 2.56 -13.34 -4.94
N THR A 155 3.02 -12.63 -3.91
CA THR A 155 4.38 -12.69 -3.38
C THR A 155 4.71 -14.09 -2.87
N ASP A 156 3.79 -14.69 -2.12
CA ASP A 156 4.03 -15.98 -1.50
C ASP A 156 3.68 -17.18 -2.41
N ARG A 157 2.87 -16.97 -3.45
CA ARG A 157 2.40 -17.96 -4.43
C ARG A 157 1.44 -18.98 -3.86
N ASP A 158 0.46 -18.55 -3.08
CA ASP A 158 -0.63 -19.39 -2.59
C ASP A 158 -1.92 -19.27 -3.42
N GLY A 159 -2.00 -18.27 -4.30
CA GLY A 159 -3.11 -18.03 -5.21
C GLY A 159 -4.11 -16.98 -4.74
N VAL A 160 -3.83 -16.28 -3.64
CA VAL A 160 -4.44 -14.99 -3.27
C VAL A 160 -3.50 -13.86 -3.75
N LEU A 161 -4.06 -12.71 -4.13
CA LEU A 161 -3.23 -11.56 -4.53
C LEU A 161 -2.78 -10.77 -3.30
N ASP A 162 -1.62 -10.12 -3.32
CA ASP A 162 -1.09 -9.42 -2.14
C ASP A 162 -2.06 -8.31 -1.71
N GLY A 163 -2.58 -7.54 -2.66
CA GLY A 163 -3.61 -6.52 -2.38
C GLY A 163 -4.88 -7.09 -1.74
N ARG A 164 -5.27 -8.32 -2.09
CA ARG A 164 -6.42 -8.98 -1.47
C ARG A 164 -6.10 -9.43 -0.04
N GLU A 165 -4.89 -9.89 0.22
CA GLU A 165 -4.45 -10.26 1.56
C GLU A 165 -4.39 -9.02 2.45
N VAL A 166 -3.83 -7.92 1.96
CA VAL A 166 -3.79 -6.61 2.64
C VAL A 166 -5.21 -6.14 2.98
N GLU A 167 -6.14 -6.16 2.02
CA GLU A 167 -7.55 -5.78 2.23
C GLU A 167 -8.21 -6.63 3.34
N LEU A 168 -7.90 -7.93 3.40
CA LEU A 168 -8.45 -8.85 4.40
C LEU A 168 -7.67 -8.84 5.73
N GLY A 169 -6.57 -8.11 5.82
CA GLY A 169 -5.66 -8.09 6.96
C GLY A 169 -4.89 -9.39 7.18
N ALA A 170 -4.66 -10.15 6.12
CA ALA A 170 -3.75 -11.29 6.05
C ALA A 170 -2.30 -10.85 5.80
N ASP A 171 -1.35 -11.79 5.82
CA ASP A 171 0.08 -11.54 5.57
C ASP A 171 0.43 -11.96 4.14
N PRO A 172 0.63 -11.01 3.20
CA PRO A 172 0.91 -11.33 1.80
C PRO A 172 2.26 -12.05 1.57
N THR A 173 3.08 -12.16 2.61
CA THR A 173 4.39 -12.82 2.52
C THR A 173 4.37 -14.26 3.04
N VAL A 174 3.23 -14.73 3.56
CA VAL A 174 3.12 -16.01 4.26
C VAL A 174 1.90 -16.80 3.83
N LYS A 175 2.18 -17.91 3.15
CA LYS A 175 1.13 -18.80 2.64
C LYS A 175 0.07 -19.18 3.67
N ASP A 176 -1.17 -18.88 3.35
CA ASP A 176 -2.34 -19.13 4.19
C ASP A 176 -2.96 -20.53 3.91
N TYR A 177 -2.34 -21.59 4.45
CA TYR A 177 -2.81 -22.99 4.33
C TYR A 177 -3.17 -23.71 5.64
#